data_AF-A0A7W0ZVS7-F1
#
_entry.id   AF-A0A7W0ZVS7-F1
#
_cell.length_a   1.000
_cell.length_b   1.000
_cell.length_c   1.000
_cell.angle_alpha   90.00
_cell.angle_beta   90.00
_cell.angle_gamma   90.00
#
_symmetry.space_group_name_H-M   'P 1'
#
loop_
_entity.id
_entity.type
_entity.pdbx_description
1 polymer ?
#
loop_
_entity_poly.entity_id
_entity_poly.type
_entity_poly.pdbx_seq_one_letter_code
_entity_poly.pdbx_strand_id
1 'polypeptide(L)'
;MDLKLPMLVLAGTAMAGGGSTVRAPPQMPWLHGLDSVRVTDEPQRHVEDRMAAGYEDLECAAGATHGLVLKADIAPSAGMETILASYARGLVVLDHEDQVIASMDGYPCQGSADEVTSLAVGRAFLVPTIALAITHGGHEERTTELALFRIGFGGRIEPVFTAEVELRTGDNVRTGGVWLIPNGLLYQRPGGKTGLWIYDPVGGAYLYGGPLDETDEPPHAAPPPVAAYGS
;
A
#
# COMPACT_ATOMS: atom_id res chain seq x y z
N MET A 1 76.21 -7.04 -20.70
CA MET A 1 75.20 -8.02 -20.26
C MET A 1 74.46 -7.38 -19.10
N ASP A 2 73.35 -6.70 -19.43
CA ASP A 2 72.56 -5.92 -18.48
C ASP A 2 71.55 -6.82 -17.76
N LEU A 3 71.69 -6.94 -16.45
CA LEU A 3 70.70 -7.55 -15.54
C LEU A 3 69.82 -6.44 -14.98
N LYS A 4 68.64 -6.24 -15.59
CA LYS A 4 67.57 -5.40 -15.02
C LYS A 4 66.77 -6.23 -14.00
N LEU A 5 66.84 -5.84 -12.73
CA LEU A 5 65.97 -6.32 -11.66
C LEU A 5 64.57 -5.71 -11.79
N PRO A 6 63.47 -6.48 -11.67
CA PRO A 6 62.13 -5.94 -11.56
C PRO A 6 61.91 -5.38 -10.13
N MET A 7 61.53 -4.11 -10.07
CA MET A 7 61.19 -3.41 -8.83
C MET A 7 59.75 -3.74 -8.43
N LEU A 8 59.65 -4.37 -7.27
CA LEU A 8 58.44 -4.68 -6.51
C LEU A 8 57.73 -3.35 -6.13
N VAL A 9 56.48 -3.17 -6.53
CA VAL A 9 55.63 -2.06 -6.02
C VAL A 9 54.52 -2.64 -5.16
N LEU A 10 54.44 -2.08 -3.95
CA LEU A 10 53.65 -2.51 -2.82
C LEU A 10 52.14 -2.47 -3.06
N ALA A 11 51.49 -3.48 -2.48
CA ALA A 11 50.06 -3.58 -2.27
C ALA A 11 49.51 -2.35 -1.52
N GLY A 12 48.63 -1.62 -2.18
CA GLY A 12 47.75 -0.66 -1.51
C GLY A 12 46.57 -1.40 -0.90
N THR A 13 46.50 -1.40 0.43
CA THR A 13 45.35 -1.89 1.20
C THR A 13 44.11 -1.06 0.89
N ALA A 14 43.13 -1.67 0.22
CA ALA A 14 41.79 -1.12 0.08
C ALA A 14 41.07 -1.21 1.43
N MET A 15 40.87 -0.07 2.10
CA MET A 15 39.94 0.04 3.22
C MET A 15 38.52 -0.04 2.67
N ALA A 16 37.99 -1.26 2.55
CA ALA A 16 36.57 -1.49 2.32
C ALA A 16 35.81 -1.06 3.59
N GLY A 17 35.34 0.17 3.62
CA GLY A 17 34.40 0.64 4.63
C GLY A 17 33.10 -0.17 4.50
N GLY A 18 32.91 -1.11 5.42
CA GLY A 18 31.66 -1.84 5.57
C GLY A 18 30.55 -0.90 6.02
N GLY A 19 29.90 -0.24 5.06
CA GLY A 19 28.64 0.44 5.28
C GLY A 19 27.57 -0.62 5.54
N SER A 20 27.15 -0.75 6.79
CA SER A 20 25.97 -1.55 7.16
C SER A 20 24.73 -0.96 6.50
N THR A 21 24.40 -1.37 5.28
CA THR A 21 23.06 -1.16 4.70
C THR A 21 22.12 -2.21 5.26
N VAL A 22 21.65 -2.02 6.50
CA VAL A 22 20.43 -2.70 6.94
C VAL A 22 19.27 -1.89 6.36
N ARG A 23 18.81 -2.23 5.14
CA ARG A 23 17.55 -1.72 4.58
C ARG A 23 16.63 -2.90 4.29
N ALA A 24 15.34 -2.65 4.52
CA ALA A 24 14.13 -3.47 4.37
C ALA A 24 13.60 -3.91 5.75
N PRO A 25 12.37 -3.50 6.13
CA PRO A 25 11.20 -3.62 5.26
C PRO A 25 10.53 -2.25 5.02
N PRO A 26 10.07 -1.98 3.80
CA PRO A 26 8.61 -1.83 3.72
C PRO A 26 8.06 -2.75 2.64
N GLN A 27 7.51 -3.85 3.11
CA GLN A 27 6.46 -4.53 2.36
C GLN A 27 5.23 -4.31 3.22
N MET A 28 4.33 -3.44 2.75
CA MET A 28 3.03 -3.10 3.33
C MET A 28 2.65 -4.03 4.50
N PRO A 29 3.09 -3.74 5.74
CA PRO A 29 3.13 -4.76 6.80
C PRO A 29 1.75 -5.17 7.28
N TRP A 30 0.76 -4.32 6.97
CA TRP A 30 -0.66 -4.51 7.21
C TRP A 30 -1.36 -5.25 6.07
N LEU A 31 -0.73 -5.48 4.92
CA LEU A 31 -1.33 -6.19 3.78
C LEU A 31 -0.78 -7.61 3.68
N HIS A 32 -1.68 -8.58 3.75
CA HIS A 32 -1.37 -10.00 3.68
C HIS A 32 -2.18 -10.69 2.58
N GLY A 33 -1.63 -11.76 2.00
CA GLY A 33 -2.35 -12.60 1.04
C GLY A 33 -2.45 -12.04 -0.39
N LEU A 34 -1.71 -10.97 -0.70
CA LEU A 34 -1.54 -10.52 -2.09
C LEU A 34 -0.53 -11.46 -2.77
N ASP A 35 -0.92 -12.11 -3.86
CA ASP A 35 -0.05 -13.05 -4.57
C ASP A 35 0.84 -12.37 -5.62
N SER A 36 2.01 -12.96 -5.90
CA SER A 36 2.96 -12.51 -6.94
C SER A 36 3.33 -11.02 -6.86
N VAL A 37 3.58 -10.54 -5.64
CA VAL A 37 3.72 -9.12 -5.36
C VAL A 37 5.03 -8.56 -5.89
N ARG A 38 4.93 -7.46 -6.64
CA ARG A 38 6.02 -6.50 -6.78
C ARG A 38 5.69 -5.28 -5.93
N VAL A 39 6.67 -4.78 -5.17
CA VAL A 39 6.49 -3.63 -4.26
C VAL A 39 7.58 -2.62 -4.55
N THR A 40 7.24 -1.34 -4.39
CA THR A 40 8.19 -0.24 -4.26
C THR A 40 7.74 0.69 -3.14
N ASP A 41 8.72 1.16 -2.39
CA ASP A 41 8.65 2.18 -1.34
C ASP A 41 9.64 3.33 -1.63
N GLU A 42 10.28 3.30 -2.81
CA GLU A 42 11.36 4.22 -3.14
C GLU A 42 10.82 5.43 -3.94
N PRO A 43 10.76 6.62 -3.32
CA PRO A 43 10.30 7.82 -3.99
C PRO A 43 11.24 8.25 -5.12
N GLN A 44 10.66 8.60 -6.26
CA GLN A 44 11.38 8.99 -7.48
C GLN A 44 10.82 10.31 -8.01
N ARG A 45 11.67 11.35 -8.00
CA ARG A 45 11.28 12.71 -8.42
C ARG A 45 10.79 12.78 -9.86
N HIS A 46 11.39 12.01 -10.76
CA HIS A 46 11.03 12.03 -12.17
C HIS A 46 9.63 11.47 -12.46
N VAL A 47 8.98 10.80 -11.50
CA VAL A 47 7.59 10.36 -11.65
C VAL A 47 6.67 11.56 -11.76
N GLU A 48 6.89 12.60 -10.95
CA GLU A 48 6.14 13.85 -11.06
C GLU A 48 6.34 14.51 -12.41
N ASP A 49 7.58 14.61 -12.89
CA ASP A 49 7.87 15.20 -14.20
C ASP A 49 7.12 14.48 -15.34
N ARG A 50 6.97 13.15 -15.22
CA ARG A 50 6.20 12.34 -16.16
C ARG A 50 4.69 12.52 -16.03
N MET A 51 4.18 12.71 -14.81
CA MET A 51 2.76 12.88 -14.52
C MET A 51 2.27 14.33 -14.63
N ALA A 52 3.17 15.31 -14.66
CA ALA A 52 2.85 16.74 -14.71
C ALA A 52 2.35 17.22 -16.07
N ALA A 53 2.47 16.42 -17.13
CA ALA A 53 2.03 16.81 -18.47
C ALA A 53 0.51 17.06 -18.51
N GLY A 54 0.12 18.34 -18.50
CA GLY A 54 -1.28 18.76 -18.63
C GLY A 54 -2.00 19.14 -17.33
N TYR A 55 -1.30 19.19 -16.19
CA TYR A 55 -1.88 19.67 -14.94
C TYR A 55 -1.26 20.99 -14.48
N GLU A 56 -2.09 21.84 -13.85
CA GLU A 56 -1.63 23.07 -13.20
C GLU A 56 -0.74 22.74 -11.98
N ASP A 57 0.12 23.69 -11.61
CA ASP A 57 0.94 23.61 -10.41
C ASP A 57 0.03 23.51 -9.17
N LEU A 58 0.09 22.37 -8.49
CA LEU A 58 -0.66 22.15 -7.25
C LEU A 58 0.18 22.64 -6.06
N GLU A 59 -0.41 23.50 -5.24
CA GLU A 59 0.19 23.91 -3.96
C GLU A 59 0.06 22.78 -2.93
N CYS A 60 0.92 21.77 -3.04
CA CYS A 60 1.00 20.66 -2.08
C CYS A 60 2.33 20.66 -1.32
N ALA A 61 2.33 20.03 -0.14
CA ALA A 61 3.54 19.89 0.67
C ALA A 61 4.61 19.07 -0.07
N ALA A 62 5.89 19.24 0.31
CA ALA A 62 7.02 18.59 -0.38
C ALA A 62 6.99 17.05 -0.38
N GLY A 63 6.24 16.42 0.52
CA GLY A 63 6.00 14.96 0.51
C GLY A 63 5.07 14.53 -0.63
N ALA A 64 4.12 15.37 -1.00
CA ALA A 64 3.14 15.11 -2.05
C ALA A 64 3.71 15.29 -3.46
N THR A 65 4.93 15.83 -3.58
CA THR A 65 5.65 16.04 -4.84
C THR A 65 6.65 14.93 -5.16
N HIS A 66 6.51 13.76 -4.54
CA HIS A 66 7.26 12.57 -4.91
C HIS A 66 6.29 11.49 -5.39
N GLY A 67 6.69 10.77 -6.44
CA GLY A 67 5.94 9.64 -6.93
C GLY A 67 6.69 8.33 -6.79
N LEU A 68 5.94 7.23 -6.88
CA LEU A 68 6.45 5.86 -6.96
C LEU A 68 6.26 5.33 -8.38
N VAL A 69 7.18 4.48 -8.81
CA VAL A 69 7.07 3.76 -10.08
C VAL A 69 7.32 2.27 -9.90
N LEU A 70 6.47 1.47 -10.51
CA LEU A 70 6.55 0.02 -10.48
C LEU A 70 6.29 -0.53 -11.87
N LYS A 71 7.03 -1.57 -12.29
CA LYS A 71 6.71 -2.34 -13.50
C LYS A 71 6.07 -3.67 -13.11
N ALA A 72 4.89 -3.96 -13.64
CA ALA A 72 4.16 -5.20 -13.37
C ALA A 72 3.25 -5.59 -14.54
N ASP A 73 2.91 -6.87 -14.64
CA ASP A 73 1.89 -7.41 -15.53
C ASP A 73 0.54 -7.31 -14.82
N ILE A 74 -0.26 -6.31 -15.20
CA ILE A 74 -1.54 -5.98 -14.56
C ILE A 74 -2.69 -5.83 -15.56
N ALA A 75 -2.39 -5.50 -16.81
CA ALA A 75 -3.40 -5.38 -17.86
C ALA A 75 -3.30 -6.56 -18.84
N PRO A 76 -4.37 -6.87 -19.60
CA PRO A 76 -4.34 -7.94 -20.60
C PRO A 76 -3.40 -7.69 -21.80
N SER A 77 -2.77 -6.51 -21.86
CA SER A 77 -1.81 -6.14 -22.91
C SER A 77 -0.57 -7.03 -22.90
N ALA A 78 0.09 -7.13 -24.05
CA ALA A 78 1.39 -7.79 -24.10
C ALA A 78 2.45 -6.90 -23.44
N GLY A 79 3.14 -7.42 -22.43
CA GLY A 79 4.30 -6.78 -21.82
C GLY A 79 4.13 -6.52 -20.32
N MET A 80 5.06 -5.73 -19.77
CA MET A 80 4.98 -5.24 -18.40
C MET A 80 4.53 -3.78 -18.47
N GLU A 81 3.42 -3.46 -17.83
CA GLU A 81 2.97 -2.09 -17.68
C GLU A 81 3.86 -1.31 -16.70
N THR A 82 3.89 0.02 -16.87
CA THR A 82 4.48 0.94 -15.90
C THR A 82 3.38 1.60 -15.10
N ILE A 83 3.34 1.37 -13.80
CA ILE A 83 2.43 2.01 -12.86
C ILE A 83 3.17 3.19 -12.21
N LEU A 84 2.60 4.38 -12.34
CA LEU A 84 3.05 5.61 -11.70
C LEU A 84 2.03 6.00 -10.63
N ALA A 85 2.52 6.32 -9.44
CA ALA A 85 1.69 6.78 -8.34
C ALA A 85 2.23 8.08 -7.78
N SER A 86 1.35 9.05 -7.54
CA SER A 86 1.66 10.32 -6.91
C SER A 86 0.48 10.71 -6.04
N TYR A 87 0.75 11.36 -4.91
CA TYR A 87 -0.33 11.82 -4.04
C TYR A 87 -1.20 12.84 -4.78
N ALA A 88 -0.58 13.88 -5.34
CA ALA A 88 -1.28 14.99 -5.96
C ALA A 88 -1.75 14.67 -7.40
N ARG A 89 -1.10 13.72 -8.10
CA ARG A 89 -1.43 13.37 -9.49
C ARG A 89 -2.18 12.04 -9.66
N GLY A 90 -2.35 11.26 -8.59
CA GLY A 90 -3.15 10.03 -8.59
C GLY A 90 -2.38 8.80 -9.06
N LEU A 91 -3.06 7.92 -9.80
CA LEU A 91 -2.46 6.72 -10.37
C LEU A 91 -2.59 6.74 -11.89
N VAL A 92 -1.52 6.35 -12.56
CA VAL A 92 -1.47 6.19 -14.03
C VAL A 92 -0.84 4.84 -14.35
N VAL A 93 -1.45 4.09 -15.26
CA VAL A 93 -0.90 2.86 -15.82
C VAL A 93 -0.59 3.11 -17.28
N LEU A 94 0.66 2.87 -17.65
CA LEU A 94 1.19 2.98 -18.99
C LEU A 94 1.46 1.59 -19.56
N ASP A 95 1.20 1.39 -20.85
CA ASP A 95 1.63 0.18 -21.54
C ASP A 95 3.15 0.20 -21.85
N HIS A 96 3.61 -0.77 -22.63
CA HIS A 96 5.02 -0.89 -23.00
C HIS A 96 5.48 0.16 -24.03
N GLU A 97 4.56 0.91 -24.64
CA GLU A 97 4.81 2.02 -25.57
C GLU A 97 4.64 3.40 -24.87
N ASP A 98 4.59 3.40 -23.53
CA ASP A 98 4.33 4.56 -22.68
C ASP A 98 2.98 5.26 -22.96
N GLN A 99 1.98 4.55 -23.50
CA GLN A 99 0.62 5.07 -23.66
C GLN A 99 -0.20 4.85 -22.40
N VAL A 100 -1.00 5.84 -22.01
CA VAL A 100 -1.92 5.72 -20.87
C VAL A 100 -3.04 4.75 -21.20
N ILE A 101 -3.12 3.65 -20.44
CA ILE A 101 -4.19 2.66 -20.56
C ILE A 101 -5.19 2.75 -19.41
N ALA A 102 -4.78 3.28 -18.26
CA ALA A 102 -5.69 3.57 -17.16
C ALA A 102 -5.21 4.73 -16.30
N SER A 103 -6.13 5.47 -15.71
CA SER A 103 -5.80 6.50 -14.71
C SER A 103 -6.91 6.72 -13.66
N MET A 104 -6.53 7.38 -12.58
CA MET A 104 -7.44 8.07 -11.65
C MET A 104 -6.79 9.35 -11.14
N ASP A 105 -7.63 10.30 -10.73
CA ASP A 105 -7.20 11.58 -10.19
C ASP A 105 -6.46 11.43 -8.84
N GLY A 106 -5.70 12.47 -8.49
CA GLY A 106 -5.00 12.58 -7.23
C GLY A 106 -5.89 12.88 -6.03
N TYR A 107 -5.25 12.88 -4.87
CA TYR A 107 -5.86 13.19 -3.59
C TYR A 107 -5.82 14.69 -3.32
N PRO A 108 -6.85 15.26 -2.66
CA PRO A 108 -6.77 16.62 -2.19
C PRO A 108 -5.65 16.74 -1.15
N CYS A 109 -4.86 17.80 -1.24
CA CYS A 109 -3.82 18.10 -0.26
C CYS A 109 -4.47 18.67 1.01
N GLN A 110 -4.23 17.99 2.13
CA GLN A 110 -4.80 18.24 3.46
C GLN A 110 -3.74 18.64 4.49
N GLY A 111 -2.48 18.25 4.31
CA GLY A 111 -1.46 18.42 5.34
C GLY A 111 -0.01 18.33 4.87
N SER A 112 0.91 18.45 5.83
CA SER A 112 2.36 18.49 5.59
C SER A 112 3.01 17.12 5.45
N ALA A 113 2.29 16.05 5.79
CA ALA A 113 2.72 14.67 5.71
C ALA A 113 1.95 13.87 4.66
N ASP A 114 1.27 14.56 3.74
CA ASP A 114 0.57 13.94 2.62
C ASP A 114 1.57 13.30 1.65
N GLU A 115 1.49 11.99 1.47
CA GLU A 115 2.40 11.25 0.60
C GLU A 115 1.85 9.88 0.18
N VAL A 116 2.33 9.37 -0.96
CA VAL A 116 2.22 7.95 -1.30
C VAL A 116 3.44 7.23 -0.73
N THR A 117 3.23 6.35 0.25
CA THR A 117 4.31 5.69 1.00
C THR A 117 4.74 4.36 0.40
N SER A 118 3.82 3.64 -0.27
CA SER A 118 4.13 2.35 -0.88
C SER A 118 3.16 2.05 -2.01
N LEU A 119 3.68 1.40 -3.06
CA LEU A 119 2.94 0.91 -4.21
C LEU A 119 3.27 -0.56 -4.40
N ALA A 120 2.23 -1.39 -4.52
CA ALA A 120 2.38 -2.80 -4.81
C ALA A 120 1.40 -3.24 -5.90
N VAL A 121 1.81 -4.25 -6.67
CA VAL A 121 0.94 -4.90 -7.65
C VAL A 121 1.04 -6.40 -7.47
N GLY A 122 -0.11 -7.06 -7.45
CA GLY A 122 -0.22 -8.51 -7.34
C GLY A 122 -1.61 -8.99 -7.70
N ARG A 123 -2.03 -10.11 -7.13
CA ARG A 123 -3.38 -10.66 -7.34
C ARG A 123 -4.10 -10.85 -6.01
N ALA A 124 -5.31 -10.32 -5.91
CA ALA A 124 -6.26 -10.64 -4.84
C ALA A 124 -7.28 -11.63 -5.41
N PHE A 125 -7.19 -12.90 -5.02
CA PHE A 125 -8.06 -13.97 -5.53
C PHE A 125 -8.19 -13.99 -7.06
N LEU A 126 -7.05 -14.12 -7.76
CA LEU A 126 -6.90 -14.12 -9.22
C LEU A 126 -7.22 -12.78 -9.92
N VAL A 127 -7.71 -11.76 -9.21
CA VAL A 127 -7.97 -10.44 -9.77
C VAL A 127 -6.69 -9.59 -9.68
N PRO A 128 -6.13 -9.09 -10.81
CA PRO A 128 -5.04 -8.14 -10.79
C PRO A 128 -5.40 -6.92 -9.93
N THR A 129 -4.54 -6.62 -8.96
CA THR A 129 -4.82 -5.61 -7.94
C THR A 129 -3.61 -4.70 -7.77
N ILE A 130 -3.85 -3.38 -7.81
CA ILE A 130 -2.90 -2.37 -7.36
C ILE A 130 -3.20 -2.11 -5.89
N ALA A 131 -2.23 -2.26 -5.01
CA ALA A 131 -2.31 -1.77 -3.64
C ALA A 131 -1.51 -0.47 -3.52
N LEU A 132 -2.09 0.52 -2.86
CA LEU A 132 -1.47 1.81 -2.60
C LEU A 132 -1.60 2.13 -1.12
N ALA A 133 -0.49 2.52 -0.50
CA ALA A 133 -0.48 3.03 0.86
C ALA A 133 -0.31 4.54 0.83
N ILE A 134 -1.29 5.26 1.35
CA ILE A 134 -1.36 6.72 1.27
C ILE A 134 -1.38 7.23 2.71
N THR A 135 -0.54 8.20 3.01
CA THR A 135 -0.56 8.88 4.31
C THR A 135 -1.11 10.28 4.13
N HIS A 136 -1.99 10.68 5.03
CA HIS A 136 -2.63 12.00 5.09
C HIS A 136 -2.39 12.64 6.46
N GLY A 137 -2.26 13.97 6.50
CA GLY A 137 -2.25 14.76 7.73
C GLY A 137 -0.94 15.49 8.03
N GLY A 138 -0.65 15.69 9.32
CA GLY A 138 0.54 16.38 9.81
C GLY A 138 1.65 15.45 10.30
N HIS A 139 2.80 16.01 10.66
CA HIS A 139 3.93 15.23 11.18
C HIS A 139 3.60 14.51 12.51
N GLU A 140 2.80 15.13 13.37
CA GLU A 140 2.42 14.57 14.68
C GLU A 140 1.13 13.75 14.64
N GLU A 141 0.24 14.05 13.68
CA GLU A 141 -1.07 13.40 13.54
C GLU A 141 -1.26 13.00 12.09
N ARG A 142 -1.19 11.70 11.82
CA ARG A 142 -1.34 11.18 10.46
C ARG A 142 -2.05 9.84 10.45
N THR A 143 -2.74 9.62 9.34
CA THR A 143 -3.45 8.38 9.04
C THR A 143 -2.85 7.80 7.79
N THR A 144 -2.47 6.52 7.83
CA THR A 144 -2.13 5.76 6.62
C THR A 144 -3.32 4.91 6.24
N GLU A 145 -3.80 5.09 5.02
CA GLU A 145 -4.82 4.27 4.37
C GLU A 145 -4.17 3.26 3.43
N LEU A 146 -4.74 2.06 3.38
CA LEU A 146 -4.49 1.10 2.32
C LEU A 146 -5.68 1.13 1.36
N ALA A 147 -5.40 1.44 0.10
CA ALA A 147 -6.36 1.37 -0.99
C ALA A 147 -5.98 0.24 -1.96
N LEU A 148 -6.95 -0.59 -2.29
CA LEU A 148 -6.85 -1.62 -3.31
C LEU A 148 -7.64 -1.18 -4.52
N PHE A 149 -7.03 -1.25 -5.70
CA PHE A 149 -7.62 -0.84 -6.96
C PHE A 149 -7.59 -1.96 -7.98
N ARG A 150 -8.53 -1.86 -8.93
CA ARG A 150 -8.53 -2.62 -10.17
C ARG A 150 -8.53 -1.67 -11.35
N ILE A 151 -8.12 -2.18 -12.51
CA ILE A 151 -8.38 -1.49 -13.78
C ILE A 151 -9.79 -1.87 -14.23
N GLY A 152 -10.71 -0.92 -14.13
CA GLY A 152 -12.09 -1.04 -14.57
C GLY A 152 -12.27 -0.86 -16.09
N PHE A 153 -13.52 -0.89 -16.53
CA PHE A 153 -13.84 -0.68 -17.94
C PHE A 153 -13.62 0.78 -18.35
N GLY A 154 -13.10 0.96 -19.57
CA GLY A 154 -12.86 2.30 -20.14
C GLY A 154 -11.59 2.99 -19.61
N GLY A 155 -10.63 2.22 -19.09
CA GLY A 155 -9.34 2.76 -18.65
C GLY A 155 -9.44 3.59 -17.37
N ARG A 156 -10.39 3.27 -16.48
CA ARG A 156 -10.48 3.91 -15.17
C ARG A 156 -9.90 2.99 -14.11
N ILE A 157 -9.11 3.55 -13.20
CA ILE A 157 -8.67 2.87 -12.00
C ILE A 157 -9.77 3.02 -10.95
N GLU A 158 -10.33 1.91 -10.51
CA GLU A 158 -11.49 1.89 -9.62
C GLU A 158 -11.09 1.33 -8.25
N PRO A 159 -11.50 1.98 -7.14
CA PRO A 159 -11.26 1.45 -5.81
C PRO A 159 -12.12 0.21 -5.57
N VAL A 160 -11.48 -0.84 -5.07
CA VAL A 160 -12.10 -2.11 -4.69
C VAL A 160 -12.28 -2.17 -3.17
N PHE A 161 -11.35 -1.57 -2.42
CA PHE A 161 -11.37 -1.47 -0.98
C PHE A 161 -10.47 -0.32 -0.51
N THR A 162 -10.90 0.44 0.49
CA THR A 162 -10.07 1.46 1.14
C THR A 162 -10.33 1.44 2.64
N ALA A 163 -9.27 1.42 3.44
CA ALA A 163 -9.39 1.51 4.89
C ALA A 163 -8.13 2.04 5.57
N GLU A 164 -8.30 2.62 6.76
CA GLU A 164 -7.21 3.01 7.67
C GLU A 164 -6.43 1.77 8.13
N VAL A 165 -5.10 1.78 7.99
CA VAL A 165 -4.22 0.69 8.44
C VAL A 165 -3.18 1.14 9.45
N GLU A 166 -2.94 2.44 9.58
CA GLU A 166 -2.14 3.02 10.65
C GLU A 166 -2.75 4.35 11.10
N LEU A 167 -2.82 4.56 12.42
CA LEU A 167 -3.14 5.83 13.04
C LEU A 167 -1.99 6.25 13.93
N ARG A 168 -1.48 7.46 13.74
CA ARG A 168 -0.46 8.08 14.58
C ARG A 168 -0.99 9.34 15.25
N THR A 169 -0.76 9.45 16.55
CA THR A 169 -1.05 10.64 17.36
C THR A 169 0.08 10.87 18.36
N GLY A 170 0.95 11.84 18.07
CA GLY A 170 2.23 12.02 18.75
C GLY A 170 3.09 10.77 18.61
N ASP A 171 3.53 10.22 19.74
CA ASP A 171 4.33 8.99 19.78
C ASP A 171 3.50 7.70 19.72
N ASN A 172 2.17 7.80 19.80
CA ASN A 172 1.30 6.62 19.78
C ASN A 172 1.02 6.19 18.35
N VAL A 173 1.32 4.92 18.02
CA VAL A 173 1.01 4.30 16.74
C VAL A 173 0.10 3.11 16.96
N ARG A 174 -1.06 3.08 16.28
CA ARG A 174 -1.97 1.95 16.24
C ARG A 174 -2.00 1.41 14.82
N THR A 175 -1.78 0.12 14.67
CA THR A 175 -1.81 -0.56 13.36
C THR A 175 -3.03 -1.47 13.26
N GLY A 176 -3.59 -1.52 12.07
CA GLY A 176 -4.59 -2.49 11.66
C GLY A 176 -3.98 -3.59 10.80
N GLY A 177 -4.83 -4.28 10.05
CA GLY A 177 -4.41 -5.29 9.09
C GLY A 177 -5.50 -5.64 8.08
N VAL A 178 -5.07 -6.09 6.90
CA VAL A 178 -5.88 -6.52 5.77
C VAL A 178 -5.34 -7.86 5.31
N TRP A 179 -6.15 -8.91 5.41
CA TRP A 179 -5.82 -10.25 4.96
C TRP A 179 -6.71 -10.62 3.79
N LEU A 180 -6.13 -10.67 2.60
CA LEU A 180 -6.80 -11.16 1.41
C LEU A 180 -6.98 -12.68 1.53
N ILE A 181 -8.22 -13.12 1.37
CA ILE A 181 -8.63 -14.53 1.41
C ILE A 181 -9.44 -14.86 0.15
N PRO A 182 -9.66 -16.14 -0.19
CA PRO A 182 -10.51 -16.48 -1.31
C PRO A 182 -11.90 -15.82 -1.22
N ASN A 183 -12.29 -15.08 -2.26
CA ASN A 183 -13.55 -14.32 -2.38
C ASN A 183 -13.79 -13.24 -1.29
N GLY A 184 -12.78 -12.83 -0.52
CA GLY A 184 -13.00 -11.88 0.56
C GLY A 184 -11.73 -11.26 1.10
N LEU A 185 -11.88 -10.40 2.09
CA LEU A 185 -10.78 -9.95 2.94
C LEU A 185 -11.24 -9.83 4.38
N LEU A 186 -10.32 -10.06 5.30
CA LEU A 186 -10.48 -9.67 6.69
C LEU A 186 -9.85 -8.31 6.87
N TYR A 187 -10.55 -7.42 7.56
CA TYR A 187 -10.03 -6.11 7.91
C TYR A 187 -10.10 -5.92 9.41
N GLN A 188 -8.97 -5.62 10.02
CA GLN A 188 -8.86 -5.17 11.40
C GLN A 188 -8.52 -3.69 11.39
N ARG A 189 -9.44 -2.85 11.89
CA ARG A 189 -9.18 -1.41 12.08
C ARG A 189 -8.09 -1.20 13.12
N PRO A 190 -7.23 -0.17 13.01
CA PRO A 190 -6.31 0.25 14.06
C PRO A 190 -6.93 0.31 15.46
N GLY A 191 -6.60 -0.70 16.28
CA GLY A 191 -7.16 -0.95 17.62
C GLY A 191 -8.69 -1.10 17.69
N GLY A 192 -9.31 -1.58 16.62
CA GLY A 192 -10.72 -1.98 16.57
C GLY A 192 -10.89 -3.50 16.43
N LYS A 193 -12.13 -3.93 16.18
CA LYS A 193 -12.48 -5.32 15.91
C LYS A 193 -12.20 -5.69 14.45
N THR A 194 -12.09 -6.99 14.20
CA THR A 194 -11.97 -7.56 12.85
C THR A 194 -13.35 -7.77 12.23
N GLY A 195 -13.50 -7.36 10.97
CA GLY A 195 -14.69 -7.60 10.14
C GLY A 195 -14.35 -8.36 8.87
N LEU A 196 -15.34 -9.07 8.34
CA LEU A 196 -15.27 -9.75 7.05
C LEU A 196 -15.81 -8.84 5.96
N TRP A 197 -15.14 -8.82 4.82
CA TRP A 197 -15.59 -8.21 3.59
C TRP A 197 -15.62 -9.26 2.48
N ILE A 198 -16.68 -9.25 1.68
CA ILE A 198 -16.93 -10.23 0.62
C ILE A 198 -16.79 -9.52 -0.71
N TYR A 199 -16.04 -10.11 -1.64
CA TYR A 199 -15.89 -9.53 -2.98
C TYR A 199 -17.17 -9.71 -3.79
N ASP A 200 -17.76 -8.60 -4.23
CA ASP A 200 -18.84 -8.60 -5.23
C ASP A 200 -18.21 -8.49 -6.63
N PRO A 201 -18.23 -9.54 -7.46
CA PRO A 201 -17.67 -9.48 -8.80
C PRO A 201 -18.49 -8.62 -9.77
N VAL A 202 -19.77 -8.36 -9.46
CA VAL A 202 -20.65 -7.53 -10.31
C VAL A 202 -20.33 -6.06 -10.11
N GLY A 203 -20.31 -5.60 -8.85
CA GLY A 203 -19.85 -4.26 -8.50
C GLY A 203 -18.34 -4.08 -8.66
N GLY A 204 -17.57 -5.16 -8.54
CA GLY A 204 -16.11 -5.13 -8.58
C GLY A 204 -15.47 -4.52 -7.34
N ALA A 205 -16.11 -4.69 -6.19
CA ALA A 205 -15.71 -4.09 -4.92
C ALA A 205 -15.93 -5.06 -3.76
N TYR A 206 -15.23 -4.84 -2.66
CA TYR A 206 -15.48 -5.55 -1.41
C TYR A 206 -16.65 -4.91 -0.67
N LEU A 207 -17.61 -5.73 -0.23
CA LEU A 207 -18.78 -5.33 0.53
C LEU A 207 -18.67 -5.83 1.97
N TYR A 208 -19.03 -4.99 2.94
CA TYR A 208 -18.97 -5.35 4.35
C TYR A 208 -19.94 -6.50 4.65
N GLY A 209 -19.41 -7.62 5.14
CA GLY A 209 -20.15 -8.84 5.45
C GLY A 209 -20.52 -8.99 6.94
N GLY A 210 -19.98 -8.15 7.82
CA GLY A 210 -20.26 -8.18 9.27
C GLY A 210 -19.02 -8.36 10.15
N PRO A 211 -19.18 -8.20 11.48
CA PRO A 211 -18.10 -8.45 12.44
C PRO A 211 -17.80 -9.96 12.54
N LEU A 212 -16.55 -10.32 12.82
CA LEU A 212 -16.22 -11.72 13.16
C LEU A 212 -16.42 -12.04 14.65
N ASP A 213 -16.32 -11.04 15.52
CA ASP A 213 -16.58 -11.16 16.96
C ASP A 213 -18.06 -10.84 17.26
N GLU A 214 -18.96 -11.68 16.74
CA GLU A 214 -20.25 -11.95 17.38
C GLU A 214 -20.08 -13.17 18.29
N THR A 215 -19.28 -13.03 19.35
CA THR A 215 -19.68 -13.70 20.58
C THR A 215 -20.87 -12.94 21.11
N ASP A 216 -22.05 -13.24 20.57
CA ASP A 216 -23.24 -13.31 21.41
C ASP A 216 -22.84 -14.26 22.55
N GLU A 217 -22.38 -13.69 23.66
CA GLU A 217 -22.59 -14.34 24.93
C GLU A 217 -24.10 -14.57 24.97
N PRO A 218 -24.60 -15.82 24.86
CA PRO A 218 -26.04 -16.05 24.91
C PRO A 218 -26.49 -15.36 26.19
N PRO A 219 -27.52 -14.47 26.13
CA PRO A 219 -27.90 -13.65 27.28
C PRO A 219 -27.99 -14.61 28.44
N HIS A 220 -27.12 -14.43 29.45
CA HIS A 220 -27.05 -15.33 30.59
C HIS A 220 -28.48 -15.66 30.97
N ALA A 221 -28.90 -16.90 30.72
CA ALA A 221 -30.21 -17.34 31.11
C ALA A 221 -30.29 -17.01 32.59
N ALA A 222 -31.20 -16.09 32.95
CA ALA A 222 -31.35 -15.65 34.32
C ALA A 222 -31.34 -16.92 35.20
N PRO A 223 -30.51 -16.98 36.25
CA PRO A 223 -30.49 -18.15 37.11
C PRO A 223 -31.94 -18.44 37.52
N PRO A 224 -32.40 -19.70 37.46
CA PRO A 224 -33.77 -20.03 37.81
C PRO A 224 -34.07 -19.44 39.19
N PRO A 225 -35.29 -18.90 39.41
CA PRO A 225 -35.65 -18.34 40.71
C PRO A 225 -35.36 -19.38 41.78
N VAL A 226 -34.49 -19.02 42.72
CA VAL A 226 -34.21 -19.86 43.89
C VAL A 226 -35.53 -20.01 44.62
N ALA A 227 -36.09 -21.21 44.61
CA ALA A 227 -37.28 -21.52 45.40
C ALA A 227 -36.95 -21.24 46.86
N ALA A 228 -37.61 -20.23 47.43
CA ALA A 228 -37.56 -19.96 48.85
C ALA A 228 -38.12 -21.19 49.59
N TYR A 229 -37.23 -22.00 50.15
CA TYR A 229 -37.62 -22.98 51.15
C TYR A 229 -38.06 -22.20 52.38
N GLY A 230 -39.35 -22.31 52.69
CA GLY A 230 -39.96 -21.72 53.87
C GLY A 230 -39.31 -22.22 55.16
N SER A 231 -39.35 -21.36 56.18
CA SER A 231 -39.24 -21.71 57.58
C SER A 231 -40.33 -20.96 58.34
#